data_AF-A0A497GE95-F1
#
_entry.id   AF-A0A497GE95-F1
#
_cell.length_a   1.000
_cell.length_b   1.000
_cell.length_c   1.000
_cell.angle_alpha   90.00
_cell.angle_beta   90.00
_cell.angle_gamma   90.00
#
_symmetry.space_group_name_H-M   'P 1'
#
loop_
_entity.id
_entity.type
_entity.pdbx_description
1 polymer ?
#
loop_
_entity_poly.entity_id
_entity_poly.type
_entity_poly.pdbx_seq_one_letter_code
_entity_poly.pdbx_strand_id
1 'polypeptide(L)'
;MGAQAEGRGFLSQSEVKPLQDYLMHYVLRHLEKWEVPIQVHTGIHEGIGNELPNSKPTLMINLFRKYPKLKFVLFHASCPYSMEAAVLAKNFPNLDLCWVGAVSPTAAKRILSEWLDLVPSNKIMAFGGDYIFVEGSYGESRIVRGVVAEVLQEKVDKGLWSVDEALKVATRILRRNAAKLFNISTIHWTREGPA
;
A
#
# COMPACT_ATOMS: atom_id res chain seq x y z
N MET A 1 -13.75 45.92 30.10
CA MET A 1 -12.98 44.71 29.76
C MET A 1 -13.91 43.71 29.11
N GLY A 2 -13.68 43.42 27.84
CA GLY A 2 -14.45 42.45 27.06
C GLY A 2 -13.71 42.26 25.75
N ALA A 3 -12.64 41.48 25.80
CA ALA A 3 -11.80 41.21 24.64
C ALA A 3 -12.65 40.54 23.55
N GLN A 4 -12.80 41.22 22.42
CA GLN A 4 -13.20 40.58 21.17
C GLN A 4 -12.13 39.54 20.85
N ALA A 5 -12.50 38.26 20.91
CA ALA A 5 -11.69 37.21 20.32
C ALA A 5 -11.77 37.38 18.80
N GLU A 6 -10.74 37.99 18.22
CA GLU A 6 -10.52 38.05 16.78
C GLU A 6 -10.57 36.62 16.22
N GLY A 7 -11.59 36.34 15.43
CA GLY A 7 -11.80 35.04 14.81
C GLY A 7 -10.63 34.73 13.88
N ARG A 8 -9.85 33.70 14.22
CA ARG A 8 -9.00 33.03 13.23
C ARG A 8 -9.93 32.42 12.20
N GLY A 9 -10.16 33.12 11.09
CA GLY A 9 -10.92 32.59 9.96
C GLY A 9 -10.20 31.36 9.43
N PHE A 10 -10.75 30.17 9.68
CA PHE A 10 -10.25 28.96 9.06
C PHE A 10 -10.64 28.99 7.57
N LEU A 11 -9.68 28.76 6.69
CA LEU A 11 -9.92 28.61 5.25
C LEU A 11 -10.86 27.43 5.01
N SER A 12 -11.81 27.58 4.10
CA SER A 12 -12.65 26.48 3.62
C SER A 12 -11.83 25.46 2.82
N GLN A 13 -12.35 24.24 2.65
CA GLN A 13 -11.67 23.21 1.86
C GLN A 13 -11.36 23.65 0.42
N SER A 14 -12.27 24.39 -0.22
CA SER A 14 -12.05 24.93 -1.56
C SER A 14 -10.95 25.98 -1.62
N GLU A 15 -10.76 26.76 -0.55
CA GLU A 15 -9.68 27.76 -0.47
C GLU A 15 -8.32 27.12 -0.16
N VAL A 16 -8.31 26.01 0.59
CA VAL A 16 -7.08 25.26 0.92
C VAL A 16 -6.61 24.38 -0.25
N LYS A 17 -7.53 23.89 -1.08
CA LYS A 17 -7.23 22.92 -2.16
C LYS A 17 -6.13 23.37 -3.14
N PRO A 18 -6.10 24.62 -3.66
CA PRO A 18 -5.01 25.07 -4.53
C PRO A 18 -3.63 25.02 -3.85
N LEU A 19 -3.59 25.34 -2.55
CA LEU A 19 -2.35 25.26 -1.77
C LEU A 19 -1.92 23.80 -1.59
N GLN A 20 -2.84 22.90 -1.23
CA GLN A 20 -2.54 21.45 -1.13
C GLN A 20 -2.02 20.88 -2.45
N ASP A 21 -2.65 21.24 -3.57
CA ASP A 21 -2.21 20.80 -4.90
C ASP A 21 -0.82 21.33 -5.24
N TYR A 22 -0.57 22.61 -4.98
CA TYR A 22 0.74 23.21 -5.17
C TYR A 22 1.81 22.49 -4.33
N LEU A 23 1.54 22.27 -3.05
CA LEU A 23 2.46 21.61 -2.12
C LEU A 23 2.74 20.16 -2.54
N MET A 24 1.70 19.40 -2.91
CA MET A 24 1.85 18.04 -3.44
C MET A 24 2.77 18.05 -4.66
N HIS A 25 2.47 18.88 -5.65
CA HIS A 25 3.29 18.98 -6.86
C HIS A 25 4.72 19.48 -6.57
N TYR A 26 4.89 20.38 -5.61
CA TYR A 26 6.19 20.87 -5.17
C TYR A 26 7.02 19.73 -4.57
N VAL A 27 6.48 18.98 -3.62
CA VAL A 27 7.16 17.84 -3.00
C VAL A 27 7.53 16.80 -4.07
N LEU A 28 6.58 16.39 -4.91
CA LEU A 28 6.82 15.37 -5.94
C LEU A 28 7.95 15.74 -6.91
N ARG A 29 8.03 17.01 -7.34
CA ARG A 29 9.14 17.50 -8.21
C ARG A 29 10.50 17.35 -7.55
N HIS A 30 10.59 17.51 -6.23
CA HIS A 30 11.85 17.43 -5.51
C HIS A 30 12.22 16.00 -5.11
N LEU A 31 11.25 15.08 -5.04
CA LEU A 31 11.48 13.68 -4.72
C LEU A 31 12.08 12.86 -5.87
N GLU A 32 11.96 13.33 -7.12
CA GLU A 32 12.44 12.59 -8.29
C GLU A 32 13.94 12.24 -8.21
N LYS A 33 14.75 13.13 -7.63
CA LYS A 33 16.20 12.90 -7.48
C LYS A 33 16.59 11.94 -6.34
N TRP A 34 15.67 11.66 -5.42
CA TRP A 34 15.96 10.85 -4.21
C TRP A 34 15.57 9.39 -4.37
N GLU A 35 14.91 9.02 -5.47
CA GLU A 35 14.44 7.66 -5.75
C GLU A 35 13.59 7.00 -4.65
N VAL A 36 13.04 7.81 -3.75
CA VAL A 36 12.21 7.33 -2.64
C VAL A 36 10.81 6.96 -3.12
N PRO A 37 10.25 5.84 -2.64
CA PRO A 37 8.87 5.48 -2.93
C PRO A 37 7.89 6.42 -2.24
N ILE A 38 6.78 6.72 -2.92
CA ILE A 38 5.69 7.55 -2.39
C ILE A 38 4.51 6.66 -2.08
N GLN A 39 4.23 6.52 -0.79
CA GLN A 39 3.09 5.77 -0.28
C GLN A 39 1.88 6.70 -0.24
N VAL A 40 0.77 6.27 -0.84
CA VAL A 40 -0.48 7.02 -0.88
C VAL A 40 -1.57 6.18 -0.27
N HIS A 41 -2.11 6.67 0.84
CA HIS A 41 -3.16 5.99 1.62
C HIS A 41 -4.48 6.20 0.89
N THR A 42 -5.03 5.12 0.36
CA THR A 42 -6.26 5.12 -0.45
C THR A 42 -7.25 4.10 0.10
N GLY A 43 -8.54 4.29 -0.17
CA GLY A 43 -9.59 3.47 0.43
C GLY A 43 -9.74 3.71 1.92
N ILE A 44 -9.66 2.65 2.71
CA ILE A 44 -9.79 2.70 4.17
C ILE A 44 -8.70 3.59 4.80
N HIS A 45 -9.08 4.32 5.84
CA HIS A 45 -8.21 5.14 6.67
C HIS A 45 -8.50 4.89 8.15
N GLU A 46 -7.52 5.14 9.01
CA GLU A 46 -7.75 5.21 10.45
C GLU A 46 -8.61 6.45 10.80
N GLY A 47 -9.47 6.32 11.80
CA GLY A 47 -10.26 7.42 12.34
C GLY A 47 -11.64 7.58 11.69
N ILE A 48 -12.25 8.75 11.89
CA ILE A 48 -13.62 9.07 11.47
C ILE A 48 -13.58 10.41 10.72
N GLY A 49 -14.39 10.56 9.66
CA GLY A 49 -14.62 11.86 9.01
C GLY A 49 -14.10 11.99 7.59
N ASN A 50 -13.42 10.97 7.04
CA ASN A 50 -13.15 10.94 5.61
C ASN A 50 -14.39 10.45 4.82
N GLU A 51 -14.66 11.05 3.67
CA GLU A 51 -15.63 10.52 2.72
C GLU A 51 -14.92 9.52 1.80
N LEU A 52 -15.45 8.30 1.72
CA LEU A 52 -14.83 7.22 0.96
C LEU A 52 -14.42 7.62 -0.49
N PRO A 53 -15.23 8.35 -1.28
CA PRO A 53 -14.86 8.74 -2.64
C PRO A 53 -13.59 9.60 -2.73
N ASN A 54 -13.24 10.35 -1.67
CA ASN A 54 -12.04 11.19 -1.64
C ASN A 54 -10.75 10.36 -1.61
N SER A 55 -10.86 9.07 -1.27
CA SER A 55 -9.74 8.13 -1.20
C SER A 55 -9.62 7.22 -2.43
N LYS A 56 -10.42 7.48 -3.48
CA LYS A 56 -10.48 6.63 -4.67
C LYS A 56 -9.16 6.68 -5.45
N PRO A 57 -8.53 5.53 -5.76
CA PRO A 57 -7.18 5.51 -6.35
C PRO A 57 -7.12 6.10 -7.77
N THR A 58 -8.25 6.12 -8.49
CA THR A 58 -8.33 6.70 -9.85
C THR A 58 -8.16 8.23 -9.86
N LEU A 59 -8.34 8.91 -8.72
CA LEU A 59 -8.06 10.34 -8.60
C LEU A 59 -6.56 10.67 -8.78
N MET A 60 -5.68 9.67 -8.65
CA MET A 60 -4.22 9.83 -8.75
C MET A 60 -3.66 9.70 -10.17
N ILE A 61 -4.48 9.35 -11.16
CA ILE A 61 -4.03 9.09 -12.54
C ILE A 61 -3.24 10.27 -13.14
N ASN A 62 -3.66 11.50 -12.84
CA ASN A 62 -2.97 12.71 -13.29
C ASN A 62 -1.53 12.79 -12.74
N LEU A 63 -1.32 12.42 -11.47
CA LEU A 63 -0.01 12.42 -10.83
C LEU A 63 0.88 11.31 -11.42
N PHE A 64 0.34 10.11 -11.62
CA PHE A 64 1.09 9.00 -12.23
C PHE A 64 1.59 9.35 -13.63
N ARG A 65 0.75 10.02 -14.45
CA ARG A 65 1.13 10.47 -15.80
C ARG A 65 2.15 11.60 -15.78
N LYS A 66 2.02 12.55 -14.84
CA LYS A 66 2.90 13.72 -14.76
C LYS A 66 4.28 13.38 -14.19
N TYR A 67 4.36 12.38 -13.30
CA TYR A 67 5.58 11.98 -12.62
C TYR A 67 5.93 10.51 -12.85
N PRO A 68 6.19 10.09 -14.11
CA PRO A 68 6.37 8.68 -14.44
C PRO A 68 7.66 8.07 -13.85
N LYS A 69 8.62 8.89 -13.43
CA LYS A 69 9.87 8.41 -12.79
C LYS A 69 9.73 8.17 -11.29
N LEU A 70 8.64 8.63 -10.67
CA LEU A 70 8.38 8.42 -9.25
C LEU A 70 7.78 7.03 -9.01
N LYS A 71 8.20 6.40 -7.92
CA LYS A 71 7.76 5.05 -7.52
C LYS A 71 6.57 5.18 -6.56
N PHE A 72 5.35 5.24 -7.10
CA PHE A 72 4.15 5.29 -6.28
C PHE A 72 3.76 3.90 -5.74
N VAL A 73 3.14 3.88 -4.56
CA VAL A 73 2.55 2.70 -3.91
C VAL A 73 1.16 3.06 -3.39
N LEU A 74 0.14 2.31 -3.81
CA LEU A 74 -1.21 2.44 -3.27
C LEU A 74 -1.34 1.54 -2.03
N PHE A 75 -1.62 2.16 -0.88
CA PHE A 75 -1.73 1.51 0.42
C PHE A 75 -3.15 0.98 0.68
N HIS A 76 -3.23 0.05 1.64
CA HIS A 76 -4.45 -0.57 2.15
C HIS A 76 -5.31 -1.26 1.08
N ALA A 77 -4.66 -1.74 0.04
CA ALA A 77 -5.28 -2.25 -1.17
C ALA A 77 -6.32 -1.32 -1.80
N SER A 78 -6.24 -0.02 -1.51
CA SER A 78 -7.30 0.93 -1.83
C SER A 78 -8.70 0.48 -1.39
N CYS A 79 -8.82 -0.41 -0.39
CA CYS A 79 -10.08 -1.09 -0.04
C CYS A 79 -11.21 -0.07 0.20
N PRO A 80 -12.38 -0.17 -0.47
CA PRO A 80 -12.87 -1.30 -1.27
C PRO A 80 -12.55 -1.22 -2.77
N TYR A 81 -11.78 -0.25 -3.24
CA TYR A 81 -11.40 -0.04 -4.64
C TYR A 81 -10.24 -0.93 -5.13
N SER A 82 -10.06 -2.12 -4.53
CA SER A 82 -8.91 -3.00 -4.79
C SER A 82 -8.78 -3.45 -6.23
N MET A 83 -9.91 -3.68 -6.92
CA MET A 83 -9.92 -4.03 -8.34
C MET A 83 -9.49 -2.85 -9.22
N GLU A 84 -9.96 -1.63 -8.92
CA GLU A 84 -9.52 -0.43 -9.64
C GLU A 84 -8.01 -0.20 -9.46
N ALA A 85 -7.51 -0.37 -8.23
CA ALA A 85 -6.08 -0.29 -7.94
C ALA A 85 -5.29 -1.34 -8.73
N ALA A 86 -5.78 -2.58 -8.85
CA ALA A 86 -5.16 -3.64 -9.65
C ALA A 86 -5.06 -3.26 -11.14
N VAL A 87 -6.14 -2.73 -11.70
CA VAL A 87 -6.18 -2.26 -13.09
C VAL A 87 -5.21 -1.11 -13.31
N LEU A 88 -5.12 -0.17 -12.37
CA LEU A 88 -4.13 0.91 -12.44
C LEU A 88 -2.70 0.37 -12.37
N ALA A 89 -2.42 -0.62 -11.51
CA ALA A 89 -1.08 -1.19 -11.34
C ALA A 89 -0.56 -1.94 -12.57
N LYS A 90 -1.42 -2.31 -13.55
CA LYS A 90 -0.96 -2.79 -14.86
C LYS A 90 -0.07 -1.76 -15.56
N ASN A 91 -0.47 -0.49 -15.52
CA ASN A 91 0.23 0.61 -16.18
C ASN A 91 1.08 1.45 -15.23
N PHE A 92 0.72 1.47 -13.94
CA PHE A 92 1.22 2.44 -12.98
C PHE A 92 1.68 1.79 -11.66
N PRO A 93 1.23 2.18 -10.44
CA PRO A 93 2.01 2.06 -9.22
C PRO A 93 2.19 0.62 -8.75
N ASN A 94 3.00 0.46 -7.70
CA ASN A 94 3.00 -0.74 -6.88
C ASN A 94 1.75 -0.77 -5.98
N LEU A 95 1.43 -1.95 -5.47
CA LEU A 95 0.29 -2.22 -4.63
C LEU A 95 0.74 -2.81 -3.31
N ASP A 96 0.04 -2.45 -2.24
CA ASP A 96 0.34 -2.90 -0.91
C ASP A 96 -0.95 -3.24 -0.13
N LEU A 97 -0.86 -4.29 0.70
CA LEU A 97 -1.95 -4.81 1.54
C LEU A 97 -1.81 -4.40 3.01
N CYS A 98 -0.96 -3.42 3.34
CA CYS A 98 -0.74 -2.89 4.68
C CYS A 98 -2.06 -2.69 5.41
N TRP A 99 -2.11 -3.17 6.65
CA TRP A 99 -3.25 -3.06 7.56
C TRP A 99 -4.50 -3.87 7.16
N VAL A 100 -4.65 -4.25 5.88
CA VAL A 100 -5.84 -4.99 5.39
C VAL A 100 -5.96 -6.36 6.07
N GLY A 101 -4.82 -7.02 6.35
CA GLY A 101 -4.81 -8.31 7.02
C GLY A 101 -5.37 -8.23 8.44
N ALA A 102 -5.04 -7.17 9.18
CA ALA A 102 -5.59 -6.95 10.51
C ALA A 102 -7.04 -6.46 10.50
N VAL A 103 -7.43 -5.64 9.52
CA VAL A 103 -8.81 -5.16 9.38
C VAL A 103 -9.76 -6.29 8.96
N SER A 104 -9.35 -7.07 7.97
CA SER A 104 -10.14 -8.21 7.47
C SER A 104 -9.24 -9.22 6.76
N PRO A 105 -8.85 -10.32 7.42
CA PRO A 105 -8.12 -11.43 6.79
C PRO A 105 -8.88 -12.00 5.58
N THR A 106 -10.21 -12.01 5.65
CA THR A 106 -11.09 -12.44 4.55
C THR A 106 -10.95 -11.54 3.32
N ALA A 107 -10.98 -10.21 3.51
CA ALA A 107 -10.78 -9.27 2.42
C ALA A 107 -9.35 -9.38 1.86
N ALA A 108 -8.34 -9.47 2.73
CA ALA A 108 -6.95 -9.65 2.31
C ALA A 108 -6.76 -10.89 1.43
N LYS A 109 -7.35 -12.03 1.83
CA LYS A 109 -7.33 -13.29 1.05
C LYS A 109 -7.94 -13.11 -0.33
N ARG A 110 -9.16 -12.57 -0.40
CA ARG A 110 -9.86 -12.32 -1.68
C ARG A 110 -9.04 -11.40 -2.58
N ILE A 111 -8.63 -10.24 -2.05
CA ILE A 111 -7.89 -9.22 -2.80
C ILE A 111 -6.56 -9.76 -3.31
N LEU A 112 -5.80 -10.45 -2.46
CA LEU A 112 -4.51 -11.02 -2.87
C LEU A 112 -4.69 -12.07 -3.97
N SER A 113 -5.71 -12.92 -3.88
CA SER A 113 -6.01 -13.93 -4.90
C SER A 113 -6.32 -13.27 -6.25
N GLU A 114 -7.17 -12.24 -6.27
CA GLU A 114 -7.52 -11.46 -7.47
C GLU A 114 -6.29 -10.73 -8.04
N TRP A 115 -5.48 -10.10 -7.19
CA TRP A 115 -4.28 -9.39 -7.61
C TRP A 115 -3.22 -10.30 -8.19
N LEU A 116 -3.05 -11.52 -7.67
CA LEU A 116 -2.08 -12.48 -8.22
C LEU A 116 -2.50 -12.99 -9.61
N ASP A 117 -3.79 -12.95 -9.94
CA ASP A 117 -4.28 -13.25 -11.29
C ASP A 117 -4.10 -12.07 -12.26
N LEU A 118 -4.15 -10.84 -11.73
CA LEU A 118 -4.19 -9.63 -12.54
C LEU A 118 -2.86 -8.90 -12.64
N VAL A 119 -2.01 -8.88 -11.62
CA VAL A 119 -0.86 -7.99 -11.53
C VAL A 119 0.41 -8.82 -11.35
N PRO A 120 1.51 -8.48 -12.06
CA PRO A 120 2.79 -9.13 -11.82
C PRO A 120 3.18 -9.07 -10.35
N SER A 121 3.53 -10.23 -9.78
CA SER A 121 3.80 -10.34 -8.34
C SER A 121 4.98 -9.51 -7.85
N ASN A 122 5.81 -8.93 -8.74
CA ASN A 122 6.87 -7.98 -8.37
C ASN A 122 6.36 -6.58 -8.00
N LYS A 123 5.06 -6.31 -8.18
CA LYS A 123 4.41 -5.05 -7.79
C LYS A 123 3.60 -5.15 -6.50
N ILE A 124 3.46 -6.34 -5.91
CA ILE A 124 2.59 -6.58 -4.76
C ILE A 124 3.42 -6.71 -3.48
N MET A 125 3.08 -5.94 -2.46
CA MET A 125 3.54 -6.15 -1.09
C MET A 125 2.36 -6.69 -0.27
N ALA A 126 2.52 -7.88 0.28
CA ALA A 126 1.44 -8.53 1.03
C ALA A 126 1.33 -8.01 2.47
N PHE A 127 2.40 -7.41 2.99
CA PHE A 127 2.51 -6.95 4.37
C PHE A 127 3.13 -5.56 4.41
N GLY A 128 2.58 -4.72 5.27
CA GLY A 128 3.14 -3.45 5.73
C GLY A 128 2.53 -3.14 7.08
N GLY A 129 3.35 -2.77 8.06
CA GLY A 129 2.84 -2.34 9.36
C GLY A 129 2.31 -0.92 9.29
N ASP A 130 1.29 -0.63 10.09
CA ASP A 130 0.76 0.72 10.32
C ASP A 130 0.29 0.81 11.77
N TYR A 131 1.25 0.65 12.69
CA TYR A 131 0.99 0.49 14.11
C TYR A 131 1.85 1.42 14.94
N ILE A 132 1.24 1.99 15.97
CA ILE A 132 1.94 2.75 17.01
C ILE A 132 2.53 1.86 18.12
N PHE A 133 2.41 0.53 17.99
CA PHE A 133 2.90 -0.46 18.96
C PHE A 133 3.45 -1.71 18.24
N VAL A 134 4.47 -2.35 18.84
CA VAL A 134 5.28 -3.40 18.19
C VAL A 134 4.50 -4.71 18.03
N GLU A 135 3.61 -5.02 18.96
CA GLU A 135 2.81 -6.24 18.98
C GLU A 135 1.87 -6.31 17.77
N GLY A 136 1.38 -5.16 17.30
CA GLY A 136 0.52 -5.06 16.11
C GLY A 136 1.26 -5.52 14.86
N SER A 137 2.49 -5.05 14.69
CA SER A 137 3.35 -5.45 13.55
C SER A 137 3.62 -6.95 13.57
N TYR A 138 3.94 -7.52 14.73
CA TYR A 138 4.14 -8.96 14.85
C TYR A 138 2.84 -9.74 14.58
N GLY A 139 1.73 -9.34 15.21
CA GLY A 139 0.42 -9.98 15.07
C GLY A 139 -0.06 -10.01 13.63
N GLU A 140 -0.03 -8.88 12.94
CA GLU A 140 -0.42 -8.83 11.53
C GLU A 140 0.53 -9.63 10.64
N SER A 141 1.84 -9.63 10.91
CA SER A 141 2.78 -10.46 10.13
C SER A 141 2.45 -11.96 10.20
N ARG A 142 1.85 -12.42 11.31
CA ARG A 142 1.41 -13.82 11.48
C ARG A 142 0.15 -14.08 10.67
N ILE A 143 -0.82 -13.18 10.76
CA ILE A 143 -2.09 -13.25 10.01
C ILE A 143 -1.81 -13.26 8.50
N VAL A 144 -1.03 -12.29 8.01
CA VAL A 144 -0.73 -12.15 6.59
C VAL A 144 0.04 -13.35 6.05
N ARG A 145 0.96 -13.94 6.81
CA ARG A 145 1.63 -15.18 6.40
C ARG A 145 0.66 -16.34 6.22
N GLY A 146 -0.35 -16.44 7.10
CA GLY A 146 -1.44 -17.41 6.96
C GLY A 146 -2.26 -17.16 5.70
N VAL A 147 -2.70 -15.91 5.50
CA VAL A 147 -3.46 -15.50 4.30
C VAL A 147 -2.69 -15.80 3.01
N VAL A 148 -1.40 -15.44 2.95
CA VAL A 148 -0.55 -15.74 1.79
C VAL A 148 -0.44 -17.24 1.56
N ALA A 149 -0.20 -18.03 2.61
CA ALA A 149 -0.11 -19.48 2.50
C ALA A 149 -1.40 -20.10 1.94
N GLU A 150 -2.57 -19.68 2.44
CA GLU A 150 -3.86 -20.16 1.95
C GLU A 150 -4.10 -19.82 0.48
N VAL A 151 -3.89 -18.56 0.08
CA VAL A 151 -4.07 -18.15 -1.33
C VAL A 151 -3.17 -18.95 -2.25
N LEU A 152 -1.90 -19.12 -1.87
CA LEU A 152 -0.94 -19.85 -2.69
C LEU A 152 -1.23 -21.34 -2.75
N GLN A 153 -1.63 -21.94 -1.63
CA GLN A 153 -2.07 -23.34 -1.58
C GLN A 153 -3.24 -23.57 -2.53
N GLU A 154 -4.24 -22.69 -2.53
CA GLU A 154 -5.39 -22.80 -3.44
C GLU A 154 -4.99 -22.74 -4.92
N LYS A 155 -3.96 -21.97 -5.29
CA LYS A 155 -3.44 -21.92 -6.66
C LYS A 155 -2.72 -23.23 -7.02
N VAL A 156 -1.96 -23.81 -6.08
CA VAL A 156 -1.29 -25.10 -6.27
C VAL A 156 -2.29 -26.26 -6.36
N ASP A 157 -3.28 -26.31 -5.49
CA ASP A 157 -4.30 -27.37 -5.47
C ASP A 157 -5.13 -27.39 -6.76
N LYS A 158 -5.34 -26.21 -7.37
CA LYS A 158 -6.00 -26.07 -8.68
C LYS A 158 -5.09 -26.40 -9.86
N GLY A 159 -3.84 -26.78 -9.62
CA GLY A 159 -2.85 -27.06 -10.65
C GLY A 159 -2.43 -25.83 -11.46
N LEU A 160 -2.70 -24.62 -10.97
CA LEU A 160 -2.34 -23.39 -11.68
C LEU A 160 -0.84 -23.15 -11.56
N TRP A 161 -0.26 -23.39 -10.37
CA TRP A 161 1.15 -23.19 -10.06
C TRP A 161 1.76 -24.44 -9.46
N SER A 162 3.06 -24.61 -9.67
CA SER A 162 3.87 -25.54 -8.88
C SER A 162 4.15 -24.99 -7.47
N VAL A 163 4.51 -25.89 -6.55
CA VAL A 163 4.95 -25.50 -5.20
C VAL A 163 6.16 -24.56 -5.24
N ASP A 164 7.10 -24.79 -6.16
CA ASP A 164 8.31 -23.95 -6.29
C ASP A 164 7.96 -22.52 -6.75
N GLU A 165 7.03 -22.37 -7.68
CA GLU A 165 6.51 -21.06 -8.09
C GLU A 165 5.81 -20.35 -6.94
N ALA A 166 4.95 -21.06 -6.20
CA ALA A 166 4.28 -20.52 -5.02
C ALA A 166 5.28 -20.00 -3.97
N LEU A 167 6.33 -20.76 -3.66
CA LEU A 167 7.38 -20.34 -2.72
C LEU A 167 8.17 -19.12 -3.20
N LYS A 168 8.46 -19.05 -4.51
CA LYS A 168 9.09 -17.87 -5.12
C LYS A 168 8.22 -16.63 -5.00
N VAL A 169 6.91 -16.77 -5.25
CA VAL A 169 5.94 -15.68 -5.11
C VAL A 169 5.80 -15.26 -3.65
N ALA A 170 5.66 -16.19 -2.71
CA ALA A 170 5.58 -15.92 -1.28
C ALA A 170 6.78 -15.07 -0.81
N THR A 171 8.00 -15.53 -1.13
CA THR A 171 9.24 -14.84 -0.78
C THR A 171 9.31 -13.44 -1.39
N ARG A 172 8.76 -13.29 -2.60
CA ARG A 172 8.74 -12.02 -3.32
C ARG A 172 7.81 -11.01 -2.63
N ILE A 173 6.55 -11.36 -2.42
CA ILE A 173 5.51 -10.43 -1.92
C ILE A 173 5.62 -10.15 -0.43
N LEU A 174 6.18 -11.08 0.36
CA LEU A 174 6.37 -10.91 1.81
C LEU A 174 7.68 -10.18 2.16
N ARG A 175 8.63 -10.05 1.22
CA ARG A 175 9.98 -9.59 1.57
C ARG A 175 10.70 -8.88 0.44
N ARG A 176 10.98 -9.57 -0.68
CA ARG A 176 11.93 -9.06 -1.69
C ARG A 176 11.44 -7.79 -2.39
N ASN A 177 10.13 -7.66 -2.62
CA ASN A 177 9.57 -6.47 -3.24
C ASN A 177 9.75 -5.23 -2.37
N ALA A 178 9.37 -5.31 -1.08
CA ALA A 178 9.58 -4.22 -0.14
C ALA A 178 11.08 -3.88 -0.03
N ALA A 179 11.94 -4.90 0.10
CA ALA A 179 13.37 -4.67 0.19
C ALA A 179 13.95 -3.91 -1.02
N LYS A 180 13.55 -4.32 -2.23
CA LYS A 180 13.94 -3.64 -3.47
C LYS A 180 13.36 -2.23 -3.57
N LEU A 181 12.11 -2.05 -3.19
CA LEU A 181 11.40 -0.78 -3.33
C LEU A 181 11.95 0.29 -2.38
N PHE A 182 12.19 -0.07 -1.12
CA PHE A 182 12.70 0.83 -0.08
C PHE A 182 14.23 0.87 0.00
N ASN A 183 14.92 0.15 -0.89
CA ASN A 183 16.38 0.04 -0.91
C ASN A 183 16.99 -0.36 0.45
N ILE A 184 16.37 -1.36 1.10
CA ILE A 184 16.85 -1.89 2.38
C ILE A 184 17.57 -3.22 2.18
N SER A 185 18.71 -3.40 2.84
CA SER A 185 19.47 -4.64 2.79
C SER A 185 18.68 -5.78 3.40
N THR A 186 18.52 -6.90 2.69
CA THR A 186 17.94 -8.11 3.27
C THR A 186 19.00 -8.89 4.02
N ILE A 187 19.01 -8.81 5.35
CA ILE A 187 19.78 -9.72 6.19
C ILE A 187 19.02 -11.05 6.29
N HIS A 188 19.62 -12.15 5.87
CA HIS A 188 19.00 -13.47 6.04
C HIS A 188 19.03 -13.85 7.52
N TRP A 189 17.88 -13.85 8.18
CA TRP A 189 17.77 -14.28 9.57
C TRP A 189 17.37 -15.76 9.61
N THR A 190 18.16 -16.57 10.29
CA THR A 190 17.84 -17.94 10.67
C THR A 190 17.36 -17.97 12.13
N ARG A 191 16.90 -19.14 12.60
CA ARG A 191 16.58 -19.31 14.02
C ARG A 191 17.78 -19.08 14.95
N GLU A 192 19.00 -19.18 14.43
CA GLU A 192 20.25 -19.02 15.20
C GLU A 192 20.87 -17.63 15.09
N GLY A 193 20.25 -16.72 14.31
CA GLY A 193 20.78 -15.38 14.06
C GLY A 193 20.96 -15.08 12.58
N PRO A 194 21.63 -13.98 12.22
CA PRO A 194 21.88 -13.64 10.83
C PRO A 194 22.83 -14.67 10.21
N ALA A 195 22.45 -15.20 9.04
CA ALA A 195 23.29 -16.06 8.19
C ALA A 195 24.28 -15.25 7.36
#